data_AF-A0AAN6LYK0-F1
#
_entry.id   AF-A0AAN6LYK0-F1
#
_cell.length_a   1.000
_cell.length_b   1.000
_cell.length_c   1.000
_cell.angle_alpha   90.00
_cell.angle_beta   90.00
_cell.angle_gamma   90.00
#
_symmetry.space_group_name_H-M   'P 1'
#
loop_
_entity.id
_entity.type
_entity.pdbx_description
1 polymer ?
#
loop_
_entity_poly.entity_id
_entity_poly.type
_entity_poly.pdbx_seq_one_letter_code
_entity_poly.pdbx_strand_id
1 'polypeptide(L)'
;MDYFNYKFLPRTPEINAHRRVYLDQYANIAQTSQLAVHLLILLYNLATSKNASNSRKNSNGAPVTSRLNTEISRGCGTYGQWIFGLAWTAWLGYLVVAETAPDFMHITKRFGIIAASQLPIHYLLAMPYPNSPLQLLFKSPRSLNLALHKVTGKIIIAFFAAHVTLYSSAFVQMGLFWSSITQLKFAVAGLWSSYLFSGFMSAI
;
A
#
# COMPACT_ATOMS: atom_id res chain seq x y z
N MET A 1 -2.55 -21.81 -21.44
CA MET A 1 -1.45 -20.83 -21.47
C MET A 1 -0.95 -20.70 -20.05
N ASP A 2 0.24 -21.24 -19.79
CA ASP A 2 0.85 -21.23 -18.46
C ASP A 2 1.75 -20.01 -18.36
N TYR A 3 1.41 -19.04 -17.49
CA TYR A 3 2.27 -17.89 -17.20
C TYR A 3 2.96 -18.14 -15.86
N PHE A 4 4.28 -18.35 -15.83
CA PHE A 4 5.05 -18.50 -14.58
C PHE A 4 4.43 -19.54 -13.60
N ASN A 5 4.05 -20.72 -14.09
CA ASN A 5 3.33 -21.77 -13.34
C ASN A 5 1.89 -21.43 -12.86
N TYR A 6 1.31 -20.32 -13.33
CA TYR A 6 -0.09 -19.97 -13.09
C TYR A 6 -1.00 -20.43 -14.23
N LYS A 7 -2.19 -20.90 -13.84
CA LYS A 7 -3.26 -21.46 -14.66
C LYS A 7 -4.59 -20.80 -14.30
N PHE A 8 -5.50 -20.75 -15.27
CA PHE A 8 -6.88 -20.38 -15.02
C PHE A 8 -7.65 -21.58 -14.50
N LEU A 9 -7.87 -21.61 -13.17
CA LEU A 9 -8.64 -22.66 -12.54
C LEU A 9 -10.15 -22.48 -12.78
N PRO A 10 -10.92 -23.58 -12.88
CA PRO A 10 -12.37 -23.51 -13.04
C PRO A 10 -13.04 -22.83 -11.85
N ARG A 11 -14.17 -22.18 -12.10
CA ARG A 11 -14.92 -21.40 -11.10
C ARG A 11 -15.88 -22.30 -10.29
N THR A 12 -15.36 -23.32 -9.63
CA THR A 12 -16.16 -24.16 -8.71
C THR A 12 -16.41 -23.42 -7.39
N PRO A 13 -17.53 -23.71 -6.68
CA PRO A 13 -17.81 -23.10 -5.38
C PRO A 13 -16.71 -23.37 -4.35
N GLU A 14 -16.14 -24.58 -4.35
CA GLU A 14 -15.06 -25.01 -3.46
C GLU A 14 -13.77 -24.18 -3.65
N ILE A 15 -13.29 -24.04 -4.89
CA ILE A 15 -12.10 -23.24 -5.19
C ILE A 15 -12.32 -21.76 -4.83
N ASN A 16 -13.53 -21.25 -5.07
CA ASN A 16 -13.85 -19.87 -4.70
C ASN A 16 -13.90 -19.66 -3.19
N ALA A 17 -14.43 -20.62 -2.42
CA ALA A 17 -14.43 -20.57 -0.97
C ALA A 17 -13.00 -20.62 -0.41
N HIS A 18 -12.18 -21.57 -0.90
CA HIS A 18 -10.76 -21.65 -0.56
C HIS A 18 -10.05 -20.33 -0.84
N ARG A 19 -10.26 -19.74 -2.01
CA ARG A 19 -9.65 -18.45 -2.37
C ARG A 19 -10.03 -17.32 -1.41
N ARG A 20 -11.29 -17.26 -0.95
CA ARG A 20 -11.74 -16.21 -0.01
C ARG A 20 -11.00 -16.30 1.32
N VAL A 21 -10.85 -17.50 1.88
CA VAL A 21 -10.13 -17.71 3.14
C VAL A 21 -8.70 -17.16 3.07
N TYR A 22 -7.95 -17.52 2.02
CA TYR A 22 -6.58 -17.02 1.84
C TYR A 22 -6.53 -15.51 1.54
N LEU A 23 -7.48 -14.98 0.77
CA LEU A 23 -7.57 -13.54 0.53
C LEU A 23 -7.74 -12.77 1.85
N ASP A 24 -8.67 -13.21 2.69
CA ASP A 24 -8.98 -12.56 3.97
C ASP A 24 -7.81 -12.70 4.96
N GLN A 25 -7.20 -13.88 5.04
CA GLN A 25 -6.04 -14.12 5.92
C GLN A 25 -4.87 -13.20 5.56
N TYR A 26 -4.49 -13.12 4.28
CA TYR A 26 -3.37 -12.30 3.85
C TYR A 26 -3.70 -10.80 3.90
N ALA A 27 -4.95 -10.41 3.69
CA ALA A 27 -5.40 -9.04 3.92
C ALA A 27 -5.24 -8.65 5.40
N ASN A 28 -5.63 -9.55 6.33
CA ASN A 28 -5.45 -9.34 7.76
C ASN A 28 -3.98 -9.25 8.16
N ILE A 29 -3.11 -10.10 7.61
CA ILE A 29 -1.65 -10.03 7.83
C ILE A 29 -1.09 -8.69 7.31
N ALA A 30 -1.50 -8.25 6.13
CA ALA A 30 -1.06 -6.97 5.57
C ALA A 30 -1.54 -5.76 6.40
N GLN A 31 -2.78 -5.80 6.88
CA GLN A 31 -3.33 -4.72 7.70
C GLN A 31 -2.71 -4.67 9.09
N THR A 32 -2.53 -5.83 9.73
CA THR A 32 -1.88 -5.92 11.06
C THR A 32 -0.41 -5.54 10.99
N SER A 33 0.33 -5.97 9.96
CA SER A 33 1.72 -5.54 9.74
C SER A 33 1.83 -4.03 9.48
N GLN A 34 0.91 -3.46 8.69
CA GLN A 34 0.85 -2.00 8.47
C GLN A 34 0.63 -1.25 9.79
N LEU A 35 -0.33 -1.69 10.61
CA LEU A 35 -0.59 -1.14 11.96
C LEU A 35 0.64 -1.23 12.85
N ALA A 36 1.28 -2.41 12.91
CA ALA A 36 2.45 -2.64 13.75
C ALA A 36 3.62 -1.72 13.36
N VAL A 37 3.94 -1.62 12.07
CA VAL A 37 5.06 -0.79 11.59
C VAL A 37 4.80 0.69 11.84
N HIS A 38 3.59 1.19 11.57
CA HIS A 38 3.26 2.58 11.84
C HIS A 38 3.29 2.88 13.34
N LEU A 39 2.76 1.98 14.18
CA LEU A 39 2.82 2.12 15.63
C LEU A 39 4.26 2.16 16.14
N LEU A 40 5.14 1.28 15.64
CA LEU A 40 6.56 1.28 16.00
C LEU A 40 7.26 2.59 15.62
N ILE A 41 7.02 3.11 14.42
CA ILE A 41 7.56 4.40 13.98
C ILE A 41 7.08 5.53 14.90
N LEU A 42 5.80 5.54 15.26
CA LEU A 42 5.21 6.56 16.14
C LEU A 42 5.79 6.49 17.57
N LEU A 43 5.91 5.28 18.13
CA LEU A 43 6.49 5.07 19.47
C LEU A 43 7.97 5.45 19.52
N TYR A 44 8.74 5.12 18.48
CA TYR A 44 10.14 5.51 18.38
C TYR A 44 10.31 7.04 18.38
N ASN A 45 9.48 7.76 17.63
CA ASN A 45 9.49 9.22 17.61
C ASN A 45 9.07 9.84 18.95
N LEU A 46 8.08 9.26 19.62
CA LEU A 46 7.65 9.72 20.94
C LEU A 46 8.76 9.55 22.00
N ALA A 47 9.48 8.42 21.97
CA ALA A 47 10.58 8.14 22.89
C ALA A 47 11.78 9.06 22.66
N THR A 48 12.17 9.27 21.41
CA THR A 48 13.30 10.15 21.04
C THR A 48 13.00 11.63 21.31
N SER A 49 11.76 12.09 21.09
CA SER A 49 11.33 13.46 21.40
C SER A 49 11.43 13.79 22.90
N LYS A 50 11.07 12.86 23.78
CA LYS A 50 11.21 13.04 25.23
C LYS A 50 12.68 13.11 25.66
N ASN A 51 13.55 12.30 25.05
CA ASN A 51 14.99 12.28 25.36
C ASN A 51 15.72 13.52 24.84
N ALA A 52 15.29 14.09 23.70
CA ALA A 52 15.86 15.32 23.14
C ALA A 52 15.65 16.54 24.06
N SER A 53 14.56 16.56 24.85
CA SER A 53 14.32 17.60 25.86
C SER A 53 15.34 17.57 27.01
N ASN A 54 15.93 16.40 27.31
CA ASN A 54 16.93 16.24 28.38
C ASN A 54 18.38 16.35 27.90
N SER A 55 18.63 16.25 26.58
CA SER A 55 19.97 16.22 25.98
C SER A 55 20.29 17.50 25.19
N ARG A 56 20.16 18.67 25.82
CA ARG A 56 20.56 19.95 25.20
C ARG A 56 22.06 20.25 25.37
N LYS A 57 22.89 19.25 25.65
CA LYS A 57 24.34 19.43 25.80
C LYS A 57 25.08 18.34 25.03
N ASN A 58 25.76 18.78 23.98
CA ASN A 58 26.93 18.17 23.35
C ASN A 58 26.68 17.05 22.32
N SER A 59 26.84 17.36 21.03
CA SER A 59 27.60 16.49 20.09
C SER A 59 27.87 17.17 18.74
N ASN A 60 29.16 17.19 18.37
CA ASN A 60 29.69 17.65 17.08
C ASN A 60 29.91 16.44 16.14
N GLY A 61 28.84 15.76 15.75
CA GLY A 61 28.88 14.72 14.73
C GLY A 61 27.57 14.72 13.96
N ALA A 62 27.63 14.81 12.63
CA ALA A 62 26.43 14.79 11.80
C ALA A 62 25.69 13.46 12.05
N PRO A 63 24.49 13.47 12.68
CA PRO A 63 23.82 12.25 13.10
C PRO A 63 23.38 11.43 11.89
N VAL A 64 23.27 10.10 12.01
CA VAL A 64 22.75 9.20 10.96
C VAL A 64 21.39 9.66 10.40
N THR A 65 20.61 10.37 11.21
CA THR A 65 19.35 11.03 10.82
C THR A 65 19.53 12.09 9.73
N SER A 66 20.72 12.71 9.59
CA SER A 66 21.01 13.68 8.52
C SER A 66 21.08 13.04 7.14
N ARG A 67 21.64 11.82 7.02
CA ARG A 67 21.73 11.08 5.76
C ARG A 67 20.37 10.54 5.30
N LEU A 68 19.53 10.09 6.23
CA LEU A 68 18.17 9.62 5.93
C LEU A 68 17.23 10.74 5.44
N ASN A 69 17.49 11.98 5.87
CA ASN A 69 16.77 13.17 5.43
C ASN A 69 17.35 13.84 4.18
N THR A 70 18.46 13.31 3.64
CA THR A 70 19.01 13.82 2.39
C THR A 70 18.10 13.42 1.23
N GLU A 71 17.76 14.37 0.36
CA GLU A 71 17.05 14.07 -0.89
C GLU A 71 17.94 13.25 -1.82
N ILE A 72 17.38 12.22 -2.46
CA ILE A 72 18.12 11.44 -3.45
C ILE A 72 18.37 12.26 -4.72
N SER A 73 17.37 13.03 -5.12
CA SER A 73 17.37 13.94 -6.27
C SER A 73 16.23 14.95 -6.08
N ARG A 74 16.30 16.10 -6.76
CA ARG A 74 15.28 17.17 -6.69
C ARG A 74 13.89 16.58 -6.92
N GLY A 75 13.06 16.57 -5.87
CA GLY A 75 11.67 16.08 -5.94
C GLY A 75 11.48 14.56 -5.88
N CYS A 76 12.55 13.76 -5.80
CA CYS A 76 12.46 12.29 -5.74
C CYS A 76 12.23 11.72 -4.33
N GLY A 77 12.19 12.58 -3.30
CA GLY A 77 12.05 12.16 -1.91
C GLY A 77 13.38 11.83 -1.24
N THR A 78 13.31 11.50 0.05
CA THR A 78 14.50 11.26 0.89
C THR A 78 14.97 9.81 0.84
N TYR A 79 16.23 9.55 1.17
CA TYR A 79 16.75 8.17 1.28
C TYR A 79 15.92 7.29 2.22
N GLY A 80 15.46 7.85 3.35
CA GLY A 80 14.59 7.14 4.28
C GLY A 80 13.26 6.72 3.64
N GLN A 81 12.66 7.57 2.81
CA GLN A 81 11.43 7.25 2.09
C GLN A 81 11.61 6.12 1.08
N TRP A 82 12.75 6.08 0.40
CA TRP A 82 13.06 5.01 -0.56
C TRP A 82 13.34 3.67 0.10
N ILE A 83 14.15 3.66 1.17
CA ILE A 83 14.45 2.44 1.92
C ILE A 83 13.16 1.86 2.49
N PHE A 84 12.35 2.70 3.16
CA PHE A 84 11.05 2.28 3.67
C PHE A 84 10.14 1.81 2.53
N GLY A 85 10.03 2.57 1.46
CA GLY A 85 9.15 2.26 0.34
C GLY A 85 9.49 0.95 -0.36
N LEU A 86 10.77 0.68 -0.60
CA LEU A 86 11.25 -0.56 -1.21
C LEU A 86 11.07 -1.76 -0.28
N ALA A 87 11.45 -1.63 1.00
CA ALA A 87 11.25 -2.68 1.98
C ALA A 87 9.76 -3.02 2.15
N TRP A 88 8.91 -2.01 2.22
CA TRP A 88 7.47 -2.19 2.35
C TRP A 88 6.85 -2.81 1.09
N THR A 89 7.27 -2.36 -0.09
CA THR A 89 6.84 -2.92 -1.37
C THR A 89 7.25 -4.39 -1.51
N ALA A 90 8.46 -4.75 -1.10
CA ALA A 90 8.94 -6.14 -1.10
C ALA A 90 8.11 -7.02 -0.16
N TRP A 91 7.81 -6.53 1.05
CA TRP A 91 6.95 -7.23 2.01
C TRP A 91 5.53 -7.47 1.45
N LEU A 92 4.87 -6.41 0.97
CA LEU A 92 3.54 -6.55 0.39
C LEU A 92 3.54 -7.41 -0.87
N GLY A 93 4.58 -7.31 -1.70
CA GLY A 93 4.76 -8.13 -2.90
C GLY A 93 4.91 -9.61 -2.56
N TYR A 94 5.64 -9.93 -1.50
CA TYR A 94 5.71 -11.30 -0.96
C TYR A 94 4.32 -11.81 -0.55
N LEU A 95 3.54 -11.03 0.20
CA LEU A 95 2.18 -11.41 0.61
C LEU A 95 1.23 -11.63 -0.58
N VAL A 96 1.46 -10.93 -1.69
CA VAL A 96 0.69 -11.13 -2.92
C VAL A 96 1.02 -12.46 -3.60
N VAL A 97 2.29 -12.88 -3.62
CA VAL A 97 2.73 -14.07 -4.37
C VAL A 97 2.65 -15.35 -3.53
N ALA A 98 2.93 -15.29 -2.23
CA ALA A 98 2.98 -16.45 -1.34
C ALA A 98 1.68 -17.28 -1.42
N GLU A 99 1.78 -18.59 -1.65
CA GLU A 99 0.61 -19.51 -1.65
C GLU A 99 -0.51 -19.12 -2.65
N THR A 100 -0.17 -18.43 -3.74
CA THR A 100 -1.16 -18.13 -4.80
C THR A 100 -1.06 -19.04 -6.01
N ALA A 101 0.11 -19.65 -6.25
CA ALA A 101 0.28 -20.60 -7.33
C ALA A 101 -0.55 -21.87 -7.07
N PRO A 102 -1.13 -22.49 -8.12
CA PRO A 102 -1.06 -22.11 -9.53
C PRO A 102 -2.24 -21.22 -9.99
N ASP A 103 -3.00 -20.56 -9.12
CA ASP A 103 -4.25 -19.87 -9.51
C ASP A 103 -4.02 -18.42 -9.96
N PHE A 104 -4.07 -18.15 -11.27
CA PHE A 104 -3.87 -16.80 -11.83
C PHE A 104 -4.91 -15.79 -11.31
N MET A 105 -6.14 -16.24 -11.09
CA MET A 105 -7.20 -15.39 -10.57
C MET A 105 -6.99 -15.09 -9.07
N HIS A 106 -6.30 -15.97 -8.35
CA HIS A 106 -5.94 -15.75 -6.95
C HIS A 106 -4.90 -14.64 -6.80
N ILE A 107 -3.76 -14.73 -7.50
CA ILE A 107 -2.71 -13.69 -7.43
C ILE A 107 -3.26 -12.32 -7.86
N THR A 108 -4.07 -12.28 -8.93
CA THR A 108 -4.69 -11.03 -9.39
C THR A 108 -5.59 -10.41 -8.32
N LYS A 109 -6.42 -11.22 -7.64
CA LYS A 109 -7.27 -10.73 -6.53
C LYS A 109 -6.44 -10.34 -5.30
N ARG A 110 -5.32 -11.02 -5.04
CA ARG A 110 -4.40 -10.67 -3.94
C ARG A 110 -3.85 -9.26 -4.10
N PHE A 111 -3.42 -8.86 -5.30
CA PHE A 111 -2.98 -7.47 -5.54
C PHE A 111 -4.04 -6.44 -5.10
N GLY A 112 -5.31 -6.69 -5.46
CA GLY A 112 -6.42 -5.80 -5.12
C GLY A 112 -6.67 -5.73 -3.61
N ILE A 113 -6.79 -6.88 -2.93
CA ILE A 113 -7.13 -6.90 -1.50
C ILE A 113 -5.97 -6.43 -0.62
N ILE A 114 -4.72 -6.72 -1.00
CA ILE A 114 -3.52 -6.22 -0.29
C ILE A 114 -3.41 -4.70 -0.45
N ALA A 115 -3.66 -4.14 -1.63
CA ALA A 115 -3.69 -2.69 -1.81
C ALA A 115 -4.81 -2.03 -1.00
N ALA A 116 -6.02 -2.61 -1.06
CA ALA A 116 -7.18 -2.11 -0.35
C ALA A 116 -6.98 -2.12 1.17
N SER A 117 -6.31 -3.14 1.72
CA SER A 117 -6.05 -3.25 3.17
C SER A 117 -5.11 -2.15 3.71
N GLN A 118 -4.38 -1.45 2.82
CA GLN A 118 -3.53 -0.31 3.22
C GLN A 118 -4.31 1.00 3.35
N LEU A 119 -5.49 1.09 2.73
CA LEU A 119 -6.31 2.32 2.67
C LEU A 119 -6.71 2.87 4.05
N PRO A 120 -7.10 2.06 5.06
CA PRO A 120 -7.50 2.60 6.37
C PRO A 120 -6.42 3.45 7.03
N ILE A 121 -5.18 2.95 7.09
CA ILE A 121 -4.06 3.72 7.66
C ILE A 121 -3.68 4.88 6.73
N HIS A 122 -3.67 4.65 5.42
CA HIS A 122 -3.33 5.69 4.46
C HIS A 122 -4.27 6.92 4.58
N TYR A 123 -5.55 6.68 4.84
CA TYR A 123 -6.53 7.73 5.14
C TYR A 123 -6.24 8.45 6.45
N LEU A 124 -5.91 7.72 7.53
CA LEU A 124 -5.54 8.32 8.83
C LEU A 124 -4.31 9.23 8.73
N LEU A 125 -3.34 8.87 7.89
CA LEU A 125 -2.13 9.68 7.66
C LEU A 125 -2.42 11.01 6.94
N ALA A 126 -3.49 11.07 6.14
CA ALA A 126 -3.89 12.27 5.40
C ALA A 126 -4.70 13.28 6.24
N MET A 127 -5.20 12.88 7.41
CA MET A 127 -6.14 13.70 8.18
C MET A 127 -5.51 15.01 8.68
N PRO A 128 -6.14 16.17 8.42
CA PRO A 128 -5.69 17.45 8.96
C PRO A 128 -5.96 17.55 10.47
N TYR A 129 -5.14 18.33 11.18
CA TYR A 129 -5.38 18.70 12.58
C TYR A 129 -6.60 19.64 12.68
N PRO A 130 -7.46 19.57 13.71
CA PRO A 130 -7.36 18.73 14.92
C PRO A 130 -7.93 17.31 14.78
N ASN A 131 -8.59 16.99 13.67
CA ASN A 131 -9.29 15.72 13.46
C ASN A 131 -8.38 14.51 13.21
N SER A 132 -7.08 14.61 13.45
CA SER A 132 -6.11 13.55 13.18
C SER A 132 -5.88 12.71 14.45
N PRO A 133 -6.40 11.48 14.54
CA PRO A 133 -6.22 10.63 15.72
C PRO A 133 -4.75 10.34 15.99
N LEU A 134 -3.93 10.24 14.93
CA LEU A 134 -2.49 10.01 15.05
C LEU A 134 -1.77 11.19 15.73
N GLN A 135 -2.14 12.43 15.38
CA GLN A 135 -1.58 13.63 16.02
C GLN A 135 -2.07 13.77 17.47
N LEU A 136 -3.34 13.43 17.74
CA LEU A 136 -3.90 13.52 19.08
C LEU A 136 -3.31 12.46 20.04
N LEU A 137 -3.21 11.21 19.59
CA LEU A 137 -2.77 10.08 20.41
C LEU A 137 -1.25 10.01 20.56
N PHE A 138 -0.49 10.30 19.49
CA PHE A 138 0.95 10.07 19.45
C PHE A 138 1.78 11.35 19.32
N LYS A 139 1.14 12.53 19.27
CA LYS A 139 1.81 13.83 19.05
C LYS A 139 2.77 13.81 17.85
N SER A 140 2.43 13.04 16.82
CA SER A 140 3.32 12.84 15.67
C SER A 140 3.44 14.11 14.83
N PRO A 141 4.65 14.44 14.34
CA PRO A 141 4.83 15.61 13.51
C PRO A 141 4.09 15.43 12.16
N ARG A 142 3.42 16.49 11.72
CA ARG A 142 2.66 16.49 10.45
C ARG A 142 3.53 16.13 9.24
N SER A 143 4.78 16.59 9.22
CA SER A 143 5.74 16.29 8.15
C SER A 143 5.99 14.80 8.00
N LEU A 144 6.06 14.05 9.11
CA LEU A 144 6.23 12.60 9.10
C LEU A 144 4.98 11.90 8.56
N ASN A 145 3.79 12.27 9.06
CA ASN A 145 2.54 11.66 8.58
C ASN A 145 2.37 11.89 7.08
N LEU A 146 2.68 13.10 6.59
CA LEU A 146 2.63 13.43 5.16
C LEU A 146 3.68 12.64 4.36
N ALA A 147 4.90 12.49 4.88
CA ALA A 147 5.93 11.69 4.23
C ALA A 147 5.52 10.22 4.07
N LEU A 148 4.96 9.62 5.13
CA LEU A 148 4.43 8.26 5.11
C LEU A 148 3.21 8.14 4.19
N HIS A 149 2.30 9.12 4.20
CA HIS A 149 1.15 9.18 3.31
C HIS A 149 1.60 9.15 1.84
N LYS A 150 2.57 9.98 1.46
CA LYS A 150 3.09 10.02 0.08
C LYS A 150 3.70 8.69 -0.37
N VAL A 151 4.55 8.09 0.46
CA VAL A 151 5.19 6.80 0.11
C VAL A 151 4.16 5.68 0.03
N THR A 152 3.30 5.55 1.04
CA THR A 152 2.26 4.50 1.06
C THR A 152 1.27 4.68 -0.09
N GLY A 153 0.92 5.92 -0.45
CA GLY A 153 0.05 6.23 -1.58
C GLY A 153 0.61 5.74 -2.92
N LYS A 154 1.90 6.00 -3.19
CA LYS A 154 2.58 5.50 -4.40
C LYS A 154 2.55 3.98 -4.50
N ILE A 155 2.74 3.30 -3.37
CA ILE A 155 2.69 1.82 -3.30
C ILE A 155 1.27 1.31 -3.58
N ILE A 156 0.26 1.91 -2.96
CA ILE A 156 -1.16 1.57 -3.17
C ILE A 156 -1.54 1.71 -4.65
N ILE A 157 -1.15 2.82 -5.29
CA ILE A 157 -1.35 3.05 -6.72
C ILE A 157 -0.70 1.97 -7.56
N ALA A 158 0.58 1.67 -7.31
CA ALA A 158 1.31 0.68 -8.08
C ALA A 158 0.64 -0.71 -7.99
N PHE A 159 0.17 -1.10 -6.80
CA PHE A 159 -0.49 -2.38 -6.60
C PHE A 159 -1.88 -2.43 -7.25
N PHE A 160 -2.67 -1.35 -7.17
CA PHE A 160 -3.95 -1.27 -7.88
C PHE A 160 -3.77 -1.24 -9.41
N ALA A 161 -2.74 -0.55 -9.91
CA ALA A 161 -2.42 -0.55 -11.33
C ALA A 161 -2.03 -1.97 -11.80
N ALA A 162 -1.22 -2.68 -11.01
CA ALA A 162 -0.90 -4.08 -11.26
C ALA A 162 -2.16 -4.97 -11.24
N HIS A 163 -3.04 -4.79 -10.24
CA HIS A 163 -4.33 -5.48 -10.14
C HIS A 163 -5.17 -5.27 -11.41
N VAL A 164 -5.39 -4.02 -11.83
CA VAL A 164 -6.19 -3.69 -13.01
C VAL A 164 -5.57 -4.27 -14.29
N THR A 165 -4.25 -4.20 -14.43
CA THR A 165 -3.53 -4.71 -15.61
C THR A 165 -3.66 -6.24 -15.70
N LEU A 166 -3.40 -6.95 -14.61
CA LEU A 166 -3.52 -8.42 -14.55
C LEU A 166 -4.97 -8.90 -14.71
N TYR A 167 -5.93 -8.16 -14.15
CA TYR A 167 -7.35 -8.50 -14.28
C TYR A 167 -7.86 -8.27 -15.70
N SER A 168 -7.43 -7.17 -16.34
CA SER A 168 -7.75 -6.89 -17.74
C SER A 168 -7.16 -7.95 -18.67
N SER A 169 -5.92 -8.37 -18.44
CA SER A 169 -5.29 -9.43 -19.24
C SER A 169 -5.99 -10.78 -19.06
N ALA A 170 -6.47 -11.12 -17.85
CA ALA A 170 -7.32 -12.28 -17.62
C ALA A 170 -8.63 -12.22 -18.44
N PHE A 171 -9.28 -11.06 -18.49
CA PHE A 171 -10.55 -10.89 -19.19
C PHE A 171 -10.39 -11.02 -20.70
N VAL A 172 -9.30 -10.51 -21.25
CA VAL A 172 -8.96 -10.67 -22.68
C VAL A 172 -8.75 -12.16 -23.00
N GLN A 173 -8.01 -12.87 -22.16
CA GLN A 173 -7.72 -14.31 -22.37
C GLN A 173 -8.96 -15.19 -22.26
N MET A 174 -9.93 -14.82 -21.41
CA MET A 174 -11.22 -15.52 -21.30
C MET A 174 -12.20 -15.15 -22.42
N GLY A 175 -11.87 -14.20 -23.31
CA GLY A 175 -12.78 -13.69 -24.34
C GLY A 175 -13.94 -12.84 -23.78
N LEU A 176 -13.87 -12.45 -22.50
CA LEU A 176 -14.96 -11.74 -21.80
C LEU A 176 -14.77 -10.23 -21.78
N PHE A 177 -13.63 -9.72 -22.24
CA PHE A 177 -13.25 -8.31 -22.10
C PHE A 177 -14.30 -7.35 -22.70
N TRP A 178 -14.61 -7.51 -23.98
CA TRP A 178 -15.58 -6.65 -24.68
C TRP A 178 -17.00 -6.79 -24.13
N SER A 179 -17.40 -8.00 -23.74
CA SER A 179 -18.69 -8.24 -23.10
C SER A 179 -18.79 -7.62 -21.70
N SER A 180 -17.66 -7.41 -21.02
CA SER A 180 -17.64 -6.85 -19.67
C SER A 180 -17.58 -5.33 -19.67
N ILE A 181 -16.77 -4.74 -20.55
CA ILE A 181 -16.63 -3.27 -20.61
C ILE A 181 -17.89 -2.56 -21.11
N THR A 182 -18.69 -3.25 -21.91
CA THR A 182 -19.98 -2.75 -22.43
C THR A 182 -21.09 -2.78 -21.37
N GLN A 183 -20.90 -3.47 -20.25
CA GLN A 183 -21.87 -3.43 -19.16
C GLN A 183 -21.75 -2.11 -18.40
N LEU A 184 -22.90 -1.44 -18.23
CA LEU A 184 -23.01 -0.14 -17.57
C LEU A 184 -22.30 -0.09 -16.21
N LYS A 185 -22.33 -1.18 -15.43
CA LYS A 185 -21.69 -1.26 -14.12
C LYS A 185 -20.18 -1.06 -14.18
N PHE A 186 -19.50 -1.68 -15.16
CA PHE A 186 -18.06 -1.56 -15.31
C PHE A 186 -17.65 -0.23 -15.93
N ALA A 187 -18.43 0.28 -16.89
CA ALA A 187 -18.20 1.60 -17.48
C ALA A 187 -18.30 2.73 -16.43
N VAL A 188 -19.37 2.71 -15.62
CA VAL A 188 -19.57 3.69 -14.53
C VAL A 188 -18.46 3.56 -13.48
N ALA A 189 -18.10 2.33 -13.07
CA ALA A 189 -17.01 2.12 -12.13
C ALA A 189 -15.66 2.65 -12.65
N GLY A 190 -15.36 2.47 -13.94
CA GLY A 190 -14.14 2.99 -14.57
C GLY A 190 -14.08 4.52 -14.61
N LEU A 191 -15.21 5.18 -14.92
CA LEU A 191 -15.31 6.64 -14.92
C LEU A 191 -15.15 7.23 -13.51
N TRP A 192 -15.82 6.65 -12.51
CA TRP A 192 -15.65 7.08 -11.12
C TRP A 192 -14.23 6.82 -10.62
N SER A 193 -13.64 5.68 -10.97
CA SER A 193 -12.27 5.34 -10.56
C SER A 193 -11.26 6.30 -11.15
N SER A 194 -11.39 6.68 -12.43
CA SER A 194 -10.48 7.64 -13.08
C SER A 194 -10.60 9.05 -12.48
N TYR A 195 -11.82 9.49 -12.18
CA TYR A 195 -12.04 10.78 -11.50
C TYR A 195 -11.43 10.79 -10.08
N LEU A 196 -11.71 9.76 -9.28
CA LEU A 196 -11.15 9.63 -7.93
C LEU A 196 -9.63 9.50 -7.95
N PHE A 197 -9.09 8.76 -8.92
CA PHE A 197 -7.65 8.56 -9.08
C PHE A 197 -6.95 9.86 -9.47
N SER A 198 -7.57 10.71 -10.30
CA SER A 198 -7.03 12.05 -10.60
C SER A 198 -6.94 12.93 -9.36
N GLY A 199 -7.97 12.90 -8.50
CA GLY A 199 -7.95 13.62 -7.23
C GLY A 199 -6.90 13.07 -6.27
N PHE A 200 -6.76 11.74 -6.21
CA PHE A 200 -5.78 11.05 -5.38
C PHE A 200 -4.34 11.32 -5.80
N MET A 201 -4.05 11.27 -7.11
CA MET A 201 -2.73 11.60 -7.67
C MET A 201 -2.33 13.05 -7.40
N SER A 202 -3.28 13.97 -7.33
CA SER A 202 -3.02 15.38 -7.00
C SER A 202 -2.66 15.59 -5.52
N ALA A 203 -2.96 14.61 -4.65
CA ALA A 203 -2.71 14.68 -3.21
C ALA A 203 -1.38 14.05 -2.76
N ILE A 204 -0.72 13.26 -3.62
CA ILE A 204 0.54 12.53 -3.34
C ILE A 204 1.75 13.29 -3.88
#